data_AF-A0AAW2Z815-F1
#
_entry.id   AF-A0AAW2Z815-F1
#
_cell.length_a   1.000
_cell.length_b   1.000
_cell.length_c   1.000
_cell.angle_alpha   90.00
_cell.angle_beta   90.00
_cell.angle_gamma   90.00
#
_symmetry.space_group_name_H-M   'P 1'
#
loop_
_entity.id
_entity.type
_entity.pdbx_description
1 polymer ?
#
loop_
_entity_poly.entity_id
_entity_poly.type
_entity_poly.pdbx_seq_one_letter_code
_entity_poly.pdbx_strand_id
1 'polypeptide(L)'
;MYIRILMSTQQYCQSYLDKKSHGETSNHITRRDYFKYMKDSNINKLEGLNAITYLRVLHGEDVKKFEDETRALGGVYQYFTVFELNSTNGAVPLTPRSIHYIAYIIYSEDSDSMTRFLGHDSASRVKNQEAIEKSFETGNATSTPVGLSIFTSVPSFIMFAPLYEPLKPYNQTNADGTVAVSVQSEKLISYLASTTPAFEDAMIFMFDVNYDNINIEQYEFNNDSLLYANLTDIRQLRLPFSIESYIDITPDVFKAIVRNAHDYHYTLNITCLDKQFQIVLLPKENFWLSRASVNKFIALFVSVTVGALLMAVIILFDRISFFNRKIAKKDQERASILLDAQQELQVLLNKTALQEKKNRKTMNAIQDFVIATDENGRILHSNTSFDRVFGYKNSELENGVFVTKIFSSITMKTLFDLSDQPDSFLDTFAKAKFRSIPVQLSVTRVVDFGPKASDHDKEAILIVARNTSDQAQLQQERKTRQGLMRSIKYLDFDAQLKVPAFRDAFKKFCEQEKNAENIEFLEQLEKYKSNPSYEQRVKIQKQLYDKFIKQGAETQLNISSEMSEEQRVLLVKKQGHDDVFDPLEDNIKSLVMQDSYARFIKTPAAQELYK
;
A
#
# COMPACT_ATOMS: atom_id res chain seq x y z
N MET A 1 32.33 -29.34 7.95
CA MET A 1 33.57 -29.76 8.65
C MET A 1 34.26 -30.92 7.93
N TYR A 2 33.55 -32.01 7.61
CA TYR A 2 34.11 -33.15 6.87
C TYR A 2 34.80 -32.81 5.55
N ILE A 3 34.20 -31.95 4.71
CA ILE A 3 34.83 -31.48 3.46
C ILE A 3 36.18 -30.80 3.74
N ARG A 4 36.28 -30.00 4.80
CA ARG A 4 37.53 -29.33 5.17
C ARG A 4 38.64 -30.35 5.48
N ILE A 5 38.29 -31.45 6.13
CA ILE A 5 39.22 -32.54 6.44
C ILE A 5 39.62 -33.31 5.20
N LEU A 6 38.65 -33.62 4.34
CA LEU A 6 38.93 -34.25 3.06
C LEU A 6 39.95 -33.42 2.28
N MET A 7 39.69 -32.12 2.12
CA MET A 7 40.57 -31.20 1.38
C MET A 7 41.92 -30.99 2.06
N SER A 8 41.98 -30.85 3.38
CA SER A 8 43.25 -30.66 4.09
C SER A 8 44.12 -31.92 4.01
N THR A 9 43.50 -33.09 4.11
CA THR A 9 44.17 -34.38 3.98
C THR A 9 44.64 -34.59 2.54
N GLN A 10 43.81 -34.24 1.56
CA GLN A 10 44.19 -34.26 0.15
C GLN A 10 45.43 -33.38 -0.09
N GLN A 11 45.44 -32.13 0.39
CA GLN A 11 46.60 -31.24 0.29
C GLN A 11 47.84 -31.81 0.98
N TYR A 12 47.67 -32.40 2.17
CA TYR A 12 48.77 -33.06 2.86
C TYR A 12 49.35 -34.19 2.01
N CYS A 13 48.52 -35.08 1.47
CA CYS A 13 48.94 -36.17 0.61
C CYS A 13 49.61 -35.66 -0.69
N GLN A 14 49.01 -34.65 -1.33
CA GLN A 14 49.54 -34.05 -2.56
C GLN A 14 50.96 -33.48 -2.35
N SER A 15 51.24 -32.88 -1.18
CA SER A 15 52.57 -32.34 -0.88
C SER A 15 53.69 -33.39 -0.88
N TYR A 16 53.39 -34.66 -0.59
CA TYR A 16 54.38 -35.74 -0.69
C TYR A 16 54.61 -36.17 -2.14
N LEU A 17 53.56 -36.14 -2.96
CA LEU A 17 53.67 -36.41 -4.39
C LEU A 17 54.49 -35.33 -5.08
N ASP A 18 54.28 -34.07 -4.71
CA ASP A 18 55.05 -32.95 -5.25
C ASP A 18 56.54 -33.06 -4.90
N LYS A 19 56.89 -33.45 -3.67
CA LYS A 19 58.30 -33.70 -3.26
C LYS A 19 58.96 -34.85 -4.03
N LYS A 20 58.21 -35.93 -4.31
CA LYS A 20 58.67 -37.06 -5.15
C LYS A 20 59.11 -36.57 -6.54
N SER A 21 58.39 -35.62 -7.14
CA SER A 21 58.77 -35.05 -8.45
C SER A 21 60.05 -34.19 -8.42
N HIS A 22 60.46 -33.71 -7.24
CA HIS A 22 61.66 -32.88 -7.06
C HIS A 22 62.90 -33.67 -6.60
N GLY A 23 62.83 -35.01 -6.53
CA GLY A 23 63.99 -35.86 -6.25
C GLY A 23 64.43 -35.93 -4.78
N GLU A 24 63.59 -35.52 -3.83
CA GLU A 24 63.85 -35.75 -2.40
C GLU A 24 63.82 -37.27 -2.09
N THR A 25 64.35 -37.73 -0.95
CA THR A 25 64.50 -39.18 -0.65
C THR A 25 63.40 -39.76 0.26
N SER A 26 62.52 -38.91 0.80
CA SER A 26 61.37 -39.31 1.65
C SER A 26 60.07 -39.30 0.83
N ASN A 27 59.97 -40.20 -0.14
CA ASN A 27 59.02 -40.08 -1.27
C ASN A 27 57.67 -40.77 -1.14
N HIS A 28 57.37 -41.34 0.04
CA HIS A 28 56.10 -42.04 0.25
C HIS A 28 55.49 -41.63 1.58
N ILE A 29 54.16 -41.45 1.57
CA ILE A 29 53.38 -41.20 2.78
C ILE A 29 53.50 -42.44 3.66
N THR A 30 54.18 -42.31 4.80
CA THR A 30 54.27 -43.39 5.77
C THR A 30 53.01 -43.40 6.64
N ARG A 31 52.61 -44.58 7.10
CA ARG A 31 51.51 -44.71 8.08
C ARG A 31 51.77 -43.88 9.34
N ARG A 32 53.03 -43.81 9.80
CA ARG A 32 53.42 -43.04 10.98
C ARG A 32 53.16 -41.55 10.80
N ASP A 33 53.62 -40.98 9.68
CA ASP A 33 53.50 -39.54 9.42
C ASP A 33 52.04 -39.16 9.16
N TYR A 34 51.30 -40.00 8.45
CA TYR A 34 49.87 -39.84 8.25
C TYR A 34 49.10 -39.82 9.58
N PHE A 35 49.39 -40.75 10.47
CA PHE A 35 48.76 -40.83 11.80
C PHE A 35 49.10 -39.62 12.67
N LYS A 36 50.35 -39.16 12.60
CA LYS A 36 50.78 -37.95 13.31
C LYS A 36 50.01 -36.73 12.81
N TYR A 37 49.94 -36.54 11.50
CA TYR A 37 49.16 -35.45 10.89
C TYR A 37 47.69 -35.45 11.32
N MET A 38 47.05 -36.63 11.35
CA MET A 38 45.64 -36.75 11.76
C MET A 38 45.42 -36.38 13.23
N LYS A 39 46.31 -36.83 14.12
CA LYS A 39 46.27 -36.49 15.55
C LYS A 39 46.47 -34.99 15.77
N ASP A 40 47.48 -34.41 15.13
CA ASP A 40 47.79 -32.98 15.27
C ASP A 40 46.67 -32.08 14.73
N SER A 41 45.90 -32.57 13.76
CA SER A 41 44.77 -31.86 13.16
C SER A 41 43.48 -31.90 14.01
N ASN A 42 43.47 -32.55 15.19
CA ASN A 42 42.30 -32.71 16.07
C ASN A 42 41.07 -33.34 15.39
N ILE A 43 41.29 -34.15 14.35
CA ILE A 43 40.22 -34.68 13.50
C ILE A 43 39.36 -35.74 14.22
N ASN A 44 39.90 -36.37 15.26
CA ASN A 44 39.24 -37.45 16.02
C ASN A 44 38.01 -37.00 16.80
N LYS A 45 37.75 -35.69 16.93
CA LYS A 45 36.64 -35.18 17.73
C LYS A 45 35.35 -35.00 16.93
N LEU A 46 35.25 -35.64 15.77
CA LEU A 46 34.15 -35.44 14.86
C LEU A 46 33.10 -36.53 14.96
N GLU A 47 31.93 -36.13 15.46
CA GLU A 47 30.78 -37.01 15.62
C GLU A 47 30.22 -37.53 14.30
N GLY A 48 30.40 -38.83 14.09
CA GLY A 48 30.04 -39.52 12.85
C GLY A 48 31.22 -39.75 11.89
N LEU A 49 32.43 -39.30 12.20
CA LEU A 49 33.62 -39.71 11.44
C LEU A 49 33.89 -41.19 11.69
N ASN A 50 33.94 -42.00 10.64
CA ASN A 50 34.22 -43.43 10.76
C ASN A 50 35.69 -43.74 10.44
N ALA A 51 36.16 -43.31 9.27
CA ALA A 51 37.54 -43.53 8.86
C ALA A 51 38.00 -42.50 7.82
N ILE A 52 39.29 -42.22 7.81
CA ILE A 52 39.97 -41.47 6.75
C ILE A 52 41.00 -42.41 6.13
N THR A 53 40.86 -42.66 4.84
CA THR A 53 41.62 -43.67 4.12
C THR A 53 42.39 -43.03 2.98
N TYR A 54 43.66 -43.40 2.84
CA TYR A 54 44.43 -43.17 1.64
C TYR A 54 44.33 -44.40 0.74
N LEU A 55 43.67 -44.24 -0.41
CA LEU A 55 43.58 -45.24 -1.46
C LEU A 55 44.69 -45.00 -2.48
N ARG A 56 45.42 -46.06 -2.84
CA ARG A 56 46.45 -46.03 -3.86
C ARG A 56 45.90 -46.55 -5.18
N VAL A 57 46.16 -45.84 -6.26
CA VAL A 57 45.81 -46.29 -7.62
C VAL A 57 46.91 -47.24 -8.10
N LEU A 58 46.54 -48.43 -8.58
CA LEU A 58 47.48 -49.43 -9.10
C LEU A 58 46.98 -49.98 -10.42
N HIS A 59 47.89 -50.16 -11.37
CA HIS A 59 47.61 -50.95 -12.56
C HIS A 59 47.62 -52.44 -12.21
N GLY A 60 46.80 -53.24 -12.89
CA GLY A 60 46.64 -54.68 -12.60
C GLY A 60 47.96 -55.46 -12.58
N GLU A 61 48.93 -55.10 -13.42
CA GLU A 61 50.26 -55.72 -13.48
C GLU A 61 51.15 -55.40 -12.27
N ASP A 62 50.93 -54.27 -11.61
CA ASP A 62 51.73 -53.80 -10.48
C ASP A 62 51.26 -54.34 -9.13
N VAL A 63 50.07 -54.95 -9.07
CA VAL A 63 49.45 -55.40 -7.81
C VAL A 63 50.38 -56.35 -7.04
N LYS A 64 50.98 -57.34 -7.70
CA LYS A 64 51.81 -58.33 -7.02
C LYS A 64 53.08 -57.71 -6.43
N LYS A 65 53.74 -56.85 -7.22
CA LYS A 65 54.92 -56.10 -6.79
C LYS A 65 54.59 -55.22 -5.59
N PHE A 66 53.45 -54.51 -5.64
CA PHE A 66 52.99 -53.66 -4.54
C PHE A 66 52.72 -54.45 -3.25
N GLU A 67 52.12 -55.64 -3.33
CA GLU A 67 51.94 -56.50 -2.15
C GLU A 67 53.27 -56.88 -1.50
N ASP A 68 54.25 -57.32 -2.30
CA ASP A 68 55.55 -57.77 -1.81
C ASP A 68 56.34 -56.61 -1.17
N GLU A 69 56.35 -55.43 -1.81
CA GLU A 69 56.94 -54.20 -1.27
C GLU A 69 56.25 -53.75 0.02
N THR A 70 54.92 -53.84 0.09
CA THR A 70 54.16 -53.47 1.29
C THR A 70 54.41 -54.44 2.45
N ARG A 71 54.47 -55.75 2.18
CA ARG A 71 54.82 -56.77 3.18
C ARG A 71 56.22 -56.57 3.77
N ALA A 72 57.18 -56.12 2.94
CA ALA A 72 58.54 -55.84 3.39
C ALA A 72 58.64 -54.70 4.43
N LEU A 73 57.63 -53.82 4.52
CA LEU A 73 57.56 -52.76 5.54
C LEU A 73 57.33 -53.32 6.96
N GLY A 74 56.82 -54.56 7.08
CA GLY A 74 56.55 -55.22 8.36
C GLY A 74 55.42 -54.57 9.17
N GLY A 75 55.34 -54.93 10.45
CA GLY A 75 54.31 -54.42 11.37
C GLY A 75 52.89 -54.81 10.91
N VAL A 76 52.00 -53.82 10.79
CA VAL A 76 50.59 -54.05 10.36
C VAL A 76 50.51 -54.63 8.95
N TYR A 77 51.55 -54.46 8.13
CA TYR A 77 51.59 -54.89 6.73
C TYR A 77 52.20 -56.28 6.55
N GLN A 78 52.64 -56.96 7.61
CA GLN A 78 53.32 -58.27 7.49
C GLN A 78 52.53 -59.32 6.69
N TYR A 79 51.19 -59.24 6.74
CA TYR A 79 50.27 -60.13 6.03
C TYR A 79 49.42 -59.40 4.98
N PHE A 80 49.91 -58.26 4.48
CA PHE A 80 49.17 -57.46 3.50
C PHE A 80 48.94 -58.23 2.20
N THR A 81 47.68 -58.27 1.79
CA THR A 81 47.21 -58.88 0.54
C THR A 81 46.14 -58.00 -0.08
N VAL A 82 46.06 -57.97 -1.40
CA VAL A 82 45.02 -57.23 -2.12
C VAL A 82 43.83 -58.14 -2.37
N PHE A 83 42.63 -57.69 -2.02
CA PHE A 83 41.41 -58.50 -2.06
C PHE A 83 40.16 -57.65 -2.30
N GLU A 84 39.05 -58.31 -2.60
CA GLU A 84 37.72 -57.71 -2.70
C GLU A 84 36.82 -58.15 -1.55
N LEU A 85 35.74 -57.42 -1.30
CA LEU A 85 34.72 -57.84 -0.34
C LEU A 85 33.50 -58.41 -1.07
N ASN A 86 33.05 -59.59 -0.65
CA ASN A 86 31.76 -60.12 -1.07
C ASN A 86 30.59 -59.38 -0.40
N SER A 87 29.36 -59.81 -0.70
CA SER A 87 28.13 -59.22 -0.13
C SER A 87 28.02 -59.32 1.39
N THR A 88 28.74 -60.24 2.04
CA THR A 88 28.78 -60.41 3.50
C THR A 88 30.01 -59.76 4.15
N ASN A 89 30.73 -58.91 3.41
CA ASN A 89 32.01 -58.29 3.83
C ASN A 89 33.12 -59.31 4.18
N GLY A 90 33.05 -60.50 3.59
CA GLY A 90 34.15 -61.47 3.61
C GLY A 90 35.15 -61.18 2.49
N ALA A 91 36.44 -61.30 2.81
CA ALA A 91 37.51 -61.16 1.82
C ALA A 91 37.44 -62.28 0.77
N VAL A 92 37.46 -61.91 -0.50
CA VAL A 92 37.51 -62.81 -1.65
C VAL A 92 38.66 -62.42 -2.58
N PRO A 93 39.15 -63.35 -3.43
CA PRO A 93 40.24 -63.06 -4.36
C PRO A 93 39.92 -61.87 -5.26
N LEU A 94 40.98 -61.12 -5.62
CA LEU A 94 40.89 -59.98 -6.53
C LEU A 94 40.41 -60.41 -7.92
N THR A 95 39.36 -59.77 -8.42
CA THR A 95 38.92 -59.89 -9.81
C THR A 95 39.86 -59.06 -10.69
N PRO A 96 40.41 -59.61 -11.80
CA PRO A 96 41.31 -58.85 -12.66
C PRO A 96 40.65 -57.57 -13.22
N ARG A 97 41.25 -56.40 -12.97
CA ARG A 97 40.87 -55.12 -13.57
C ARG A 97 42.13 -54.41 -14.10
N SER A 98 41.94 -53.44 -14.99
CA SER A 98 43.04 -52.60 -15.49
C SER A 98 43.60 -51.69 -14.40
N ILE A 99 42.73 -51.19 -13.52
CA ILE A 99 43.03 -50.26 -12.43
C ILE A 99 42.34 -50.74 -11.16
N HIS A 100 43.04 -50.63 -10.03
CA HIS A 100 42.58 -50.97 -8.69
C HIS A 100 42.79 -49.80 -7.73
N TYR A 101 41.92 -49.65 -6.73
CA TYR A 101 41.97 -48.57 -5.73
C TYR A 101 42.14 -49.14 -4.32
N ILE A 102 43.39 -49.36 -3.94
CA ILE A 102 43.74 -50.19 -2.80
C ILE A 102 43.82 -49.36 -1.51
N ALA A 103 43.08 -49.78 -0.48
CA ALA A 103 43.17 -49.20 0.85
C ALA A 103 44.54 -49.44 1.47
N TYR A 104 45.42 -48.44 1.38
CA TYR A 104 46.80 -48.54 1.82
C TYR A 104 47.01 -48.04 3.26
N ILE A 105 46.37 -46.92 3.64
CA ILE A 105 46.41 -46.41 5.03
C ILE A 105 44.99 -46.11 5.46
N ILE A 106 44.55 -46.68 6.57
CA ILE A 106 43.26 -46.36 7.20
C ILE A 106 43.53 -45.75 8.57
N TYR A 107 42.95 -44.58 8.82
CA TYR A 107 42.92 -43.89 10.10
C TYR A 107 41.49 -43.90 10.66
N SER A 108 41.33 -44.37 11.89
CA SER A 108 40.06 -44.41 12.61
C SER A 108 40.31 -44.36 14.12
N GLU A 109 39.29 -44.03 14.91
CA GLU A 109 39.36 -44.16 16.38
C GLU A 109 39.67 -45.60 16.80
N ASP A 110 39.05 -46.57 16.13
CA ASP A 110 39.32 -48.01 16.31
C ASP A 110 40.24 -48.52 15.20
N SER A 111 41.44 -47.93 15.13
CA SER A 111 42.41 -48.24 14.07
C SER A 111 42.81 -49.73 14.02
N ASP A 112 42.74 -50.45 15.13
CA ASP A 112 43.13 -51.86 15.21
C ASP A 112 42.11 -52.75 14.50
N SER A 113 40.80 -52.54 14.71
CA SER A 113 39.75 -53.30 14.01
C SER A 113 39.70 -52.99 12.52
N MET A 114 40.17 -51.80 12.11
CA MET A 114 40.21 -51.39 10.71
C MET A 114 41.37 -51.97 9.91
N THR A 115 42.40 -52.53 10.58
CA THR A 115 43.57 -53.11 9.89
C THR A 115 43.22 -54.26 8.95
N ARG A 116 42.16 -55.03 9.24
CA ARG A 116 41.69 -56.14 8.38
C ARG A 116 41.20 -55.70 7.00
N PHE A 117 40.96 -54.40 6.80
CA PHE A 117 40.51 -53.83 5.54
C PHE A 117 41.66 -53.21 4.73
N LEU A 118 42.89 -53.23 5.25
CA LEU A 118 44.07 -52.86 4.47
C LEU A 118 44.22 -53.85 3.31
N GLY A 119 44.39 -53.32 2.10
CA GLY A 119 44.45 -54.12 0.87
C GLY A 119 43.11 -54.31 0.16
N HIS A 120 42.01 -53.88 0.76
CA HIS A 120 40.71 -53.89 0.09
C HIS A 120 40.70 -52.99 -1.15
N ASP A 121 40.29 -53.54 -2.29
CA ASP A 121 40.02 -52.77 -3.51
C ASP A 121 38.65 -52.09 -3.43
N SER A 122 38.66 -50.77 -3.27
CA SER A 122 37.44 -49.97 -3.14
C SER A 122 36.57 -50.01 -4.40
N ALA A 123 37.13 -50.25 -5.59
CA ALA A 123 36.35 -50.39 -6.83
C ALA A 123 35.62 -51.73 -6.97
N SER A 124 35.83 -52.68 -6.06
CA SER A 124 34.98 -53.88 -6.01
C SER A 124 33.50 -53.56 -5.77
N ARG A 125 33.20 -52.34 -5.30
CA ARG A 125 31.84 -51.82 -5.15
C ARG A 125 31.54 -50.78 -6.21
N VAL A 126 30.47 -51.04 -6.96
CA VAL A 126 29.98 -50.17 -8.04
C VAL A 126 29.81 -48.71 -7.58
N LYS A 127 29.11 -48.47 -6.46
CA LYS A 127 28.89 -47.11 -5.92
C LYS A 127 30.19 -46.38 -5.56
N ASN A 128 31.22 -47.10 -5.13
CA ASN A 128 32.52 -46.51 -4.81
C ASN A 128 33.31 -46.25 -6.10
N GLN A 129 33.33 -47.23 -7.01
CA GLN A 129 33.99 -47.12 -8.31
C GLN A 129 33.50 -45.89 -9.06
N GLU A 130 32.18 -45.73 -9.22
CA GLU A 130 31.57 -44.59 -9.90
C GLU A 130 31.98 -43.24 -9.27
N ALA A 131 31.94 -43.14 -7.93
CA ALA A 131 32.31 -41.91 -7.24
C ALA A 131 33.80 -41.59 -7.40
N ILE A 132 34.67 -42.59 -7.29
CA ILE A 132 36.12 -42.45 -7.46
C ILE A 132 36.45 -42.03 -8.90
N GLU A 133 35.93 -42.74 -9.90
CA GLU A 133 36.14 -42.45 -11.32
C GLU A 133 35.67 -41.04 -11.68
N LYS A 134 34.49 -40.64 -11.21
CA LYS A 134 33.97 -39.28 -11.36
C LYS A 134 34.85 -38.22 -10.69
N SER A 135 35.46 -38.53 -9.55
CA SER A 135 36.39 -37.61 -8.89
C SER A 135 37.63 -37.34 -9.75
N PHE A 136 38.15 -38.38 -10.39
CA PHE A 136 39.30 -38.28 -11.29
C PHE A 136 38.97 -37.61 -12.63
N GLU A 137 37.75 -37.82 -13.14
CA GLU A 137 37.29 -37.15 -14.36
C GLU A 137 37.08 -35.65 -14.14
N THR A 138 36.50 -35.28 -12.99
CA THR A 138 36.11 -33.89 -12.72
C THR A 138 37.22 -33.07 -12.06
N GLY A 139 38.24 -33.71 -11.48
CA GLY A 139 39.21 -33.03 -10.63
C GLY A 139 38.68 -32.62 -9.25
N ASN A 140 37.38 -32.77 -9.01
CA ASN A 140 36.71 -32.32 -7.81
C ASN A 140 36.44 -33.48 -6.85
N ALA A 141 36.26 -33.14 -5.57
CA ALA A 141 35.80 -34.12 -4.60
C ALA A 141 34.35 -34.55 -4.92
N THR A 142 34.09 -35.85 -4.81
CA THR A 142 32.77 -36.47 -5.05
C THR A 142 32.34 -37.26 -3.83
N SER A 143 31.07 -37.66 -3.75
CA SER A 143 30.63 -38.64 -2.76
C SER A 143 29.85 -39.81 -3.35
N THR A 144 29.94 -40.96 -2.68
CA THR A 144 28.98 -42.03 -2.87
C THR A 144 27.58 -41.56 -2.44
N PRO A 145 26.52 -42.18 -2.98
CA PRO A 145 25.24 -42.23 -2.26
C PRO A 145 25.45 -42.84 -0.86
N VAL A 146 24.50 -42.63 0.05
CA VAL A 146 24.56 -43.38 1.32
C VAL A 146 24.31 -44.86 1.03
N GLY A 147 25.07 -45.68 1.74
CA GLY A 147 24.87 -47.11 1.79
C GLY A 147 25.38 -47.63 3.12
N LEU A 148 25.29 -48.94 3.30
CA LEU A 148 25.84 -49.56 4.49
C LEU A 148 27.36 -49.51 4.46
N SER A 149 27.92 -48.97 5.54
CA SER A 149 29.36 -49.00 5.80
C SER A 149 29.85 -50.44 5.82
N ILE A 150 30.92 -50.74 5.05
CA ILE A 150 31.60 -52.04 5.13
C ILE A 150 32.22 -52.32 6.50
N PHE A 151 32.50 -51.25 7.23
CA PHE A 151 33.19 -51.29 8.51
C PHE A 151 32.24 -51.58 9.65
N THR A 152 31.04 -51.00 9.58
CA THR A 152 30.13 -50.90 10.74
C THR A 152 28.69 -51.33 10.46
N SER A 153 28.33 -51.58 9.20
CA SER A 153 26.94 -51.85 8.78
C SER A 153 25.94 -50.76 9.21
N VAL A 154 26.44 -49.55 9.46
CA VAL A 154 25.66 -48.33 9.72
C VAL A 154 25.52 -47.54 8.42
N PRO A 155 24.38 -46.87 8.17
CA PRO A 155 24.24 -45.92 7.07
C PRO A 155 25.40 -44.92 7.03
N SER A 156 26.08 -44.89 5.89
CA SER A 156 27.28 -44.07 5.70
C SER A 156 27.43 -43.65 4.25
N PHE A 157 28.12 -42.53 4.04
CA PHE A 157 28.61 -42.15 2.71
C PHE A 157 30.12 -41.96 2.77
N ILE A 158 30.76 -42.08 1.63
CA ILE A 158 32.20 -41.88 1.49
C ILE A 158 32.41 -40.72 0.52
N MET A 159 33.26 -39.77 0.91
CA MET A 159 33.71 -38.70 0.04
C MET A 159 35.11 -39.01 -0.47
N PHE A 160 35.36 -38.81 -1.76
CA PHE A 160 36.64 -39.04 -2.40
C PHE A 160 37.21 -37.72 -2.91
N ALA A 161 38.52 -37.52 -2.72
CA ALA A 161 39.25 -36.39 -3.27
C ALA A 161 40.50 -36.90 -4.02
N PRO A 162 40.59 -36.66 -5.34
CA PRO A 162 41.61 -37.26 -6.19
C PRO A 162 42.99 -36.66 -5.92
N LEU A 163 44.03 -37.46 -6.12
CA LEU A 163 45.43 -37.07 -6.07
C LEU A 163 46.08 -37.38 -7.41
N TYR A 164 46.86 -36.43 -7.91
CA TYR A 164 47.46 -36.52 -9.23
C TYR A 164 48.98 -36.53 -9.13
N GLU A 165 49.62 -37.24 -10.04
CA GLU A 165 51.06 -37.10 -10.21
C GLU A 165 51.40 -35.66 -10.66
N PRO A 166 52.45 -35.04 -10.10
CA PRO A 166 52.84 -33.69 -10.48
C PRO A 166 53.21 -33.62 -11.96
N LEU A 167 52.92 -32.49 -12.61
CA LEU A 167 53.29 -32.18 -14.00
C LEU A 167 52.62 -33.04 -15.08
N LYS A 168 51.67 -33.91 -14.72
CA LYS A 168 50.86 -34.68 -15.68
C LYS A 168 49.45 -34.10 -15.82
N PRO A 169 48.80 -34.19 -17.00
CA PRO A 169 47.43 -33.72 -17.19
C PRO A 169 46.44 -34.45 -16.27
N TYR A 170 45.46 -33.73 -15.72
CA TYR A 170 44.40 -34.30 -14.87
C TYR A 170 43.54 -35.30 -15.66
N ASN A 171 43.83 -36.60 -15.51
CA ASN A 171 43.03 -37.69 -16.03
C ASN A 171 43.23 -38.95 -15.18
N GLN A 172 42.34 -39.94 -15.33
CA GLN A 172 42.41 -41.20 -14.58
C GLN A 172 43.74 -41.96 -14.75
N THR A 173 44.42 -41.81 -15.89
CA THR A 173 45.72 -42.46 -16.13
C THR A 173 46.89 -41.82 -15.38
N ASN A 174 46.73 -40.60 -14.88
CA ASN A 174 47.76 -39.85 -14.14
C ASN A 174 47.42 -39.70 -12.65
N ALA A 175 46.43 -40.44 -12.17
CA ALA A 175 46.04 -40.51 -10.78
C ALA A 175 47.01 -41.39 -9.98
N ASP A 176 47.56 -40.86 -8.86
CA ASP A 176 48.44 -41.63 -7.96
C ASP A 176 47.66 -42.21 -6.77
N GLY A 177 46.55 -41.56 -6.39
CA GLY A 177 45.76 -41.96 -5.25
C GLY A 177 44.46 -41.17 -5.10
N THR A 178 43.69 -41.49 -4.09
CA THR A 178 42.58 -40.65 -3.62
C THR A 178 42.51 -40.70 -2.11
N VAL A 179 42.15 -39.59 -1.49
CA VAL A 179 41.76 -39.58 -0.07
C VAL A 179 40.27 -39.90 0.00
N ALA A 180 39.89 -40.77 0.93
CA ALA A 180 38.52 -41.15 1.18
C ALA A 180 38.15 -40.84 2.64
N VAL A 181 37.04 -40.13 2.86
CA VAL A 181 36.49 -39.86 4.19
C VAL A 181 35.15 -40.55 4.32
N SER A 182 35.06 -41.54 5.20
CA SER A 182 33.83 -42.26 5.52
C SER A 182 33.12 -41.60 6.69
N VAL A 183 31.85 -41.28 6.51
CA VAL A 183 31.00 -40.61 7.50
C VAL A 183 29.76 -41.46 7.75
N GLN A 184 29.48 -41.78 9.01
CA GLN A 184 28.24 -42.40 9.47
C GLN A 184 27.14 -41.33 9.51
N SER A 185 26.22 -41.38 8.55
CA SER A 185 25.12 -40.41 8.46
C SER A 185 24.25 -40.46 9.71
N GLU A 186 23.99 -41.64 10.25
CA GLU A 186 23.14 -41.80 11.44
C GLU A 186 23.68 -41.09 12.67
N LYS A 187 24.96 -41.28 13.00
CA LYS A 187 25.60 -40.61 14.15
C LYS A 187 25.67 -39.10 13.93
N LEU A 188 26.02 -38.67 12.72
CA LEU A 188 26.09 -37.26 12.38
C LEU A 188 24.73 -36.57 12.57
N ILE A 189 23.67 -37.12 11.99
CA ILE A 189 22.34 -36.51 12.08
C ILE A 189 21.79 -36.59 13.51
N SER A 190 22.01 -37.70 14.21
CA SER A 190 21.59 -37.84 15.62
C SER A 190 22.28 -36.83 16.53
N TYR A 191 23.58 -36.55 16.29
CA TYR A 191 24.30 -35.50 17.00
C TYR A 191 23.77 -34.10 16.68
N LEU A 192 23.47 -33.80 15.41
CA LEU A 192 22.88 -32.51 15.02
C LEU A 192 21.49 -32.32 15.62
N ALA A 193 20.70 -33.40 15.67
CA ALA A 193 19.37 -33.40 16.29
C ALA A 193 19.45 -33.15 17.81
N SER A 194 20.39 -33.81 18.51
CA SER A 194 20.53 -33.66 19.97
C SER A 194 21.10 -32.32 20.42
N THR A 195 21.86 -31.65 19.55
CA THR A 195 22.48 -30.34 19.84
C THR A 195 21.61 -29.15 19.44
N THR A 196 20.48 -29.40 18.74
CA THR A 196 19.61 -28.34 18.24
C THR A 196 18.21 -28.48 18.84
N PRO A 197 17.80 -27.61 19.79
CA PRO A 197 16.50 -27.71 20.46
C PRO A 197 15.30 -27.74 19.52
N ALA A 198 15.40 -27.09 18.35
CA ALA A 198 14.33 -27.08 17.34
C ALA A 198 14.06 -28.47 16.71
N PHE A 199 14.98 -29.43 16.83
CA PHE A 199 14.84 -30.78 16.29
C PHE A 199 14.32 -31.80 17.31
N GLU A 200 14.22 -31.45 18.60
CA GLU A 200 13.71 -32.35 19.65
C GLU A 200 12.26 -32.80 19.37
N ASP A 201 11.48 -31.89 18.80
CA ASP A 201 10.06 -32.05 18.48
C ASP A 201 9.77 -32.49 17.04
N ALA A 202 10.80 -32.90 16.27
CA ALA A 202 10.65 -33.31 14.88
C ALA A 202 11.21 -34.71 14.63
N MET A 203 10.48 -35.52 13.84
CA MET A 203 11.04 -36.69 13.17
C MET A 203 11.79 -36.22 11.93
N ILE A 204 13.03 -36.67 11.78
CA ILE A 204 13.91 -36.26 10.70
C ILE A 204 14.11 -37.42 9.74
N PHE A 205 13.88 -37.16 8.46
CA PHE A 205 14.22 -38.03 7.34
C PHE A 205 15.17 -37.28 6.43
N MET A 206 16.19 -37.96 5.92
CA MET A 206 17.13 -37.35 4.97
C MET A 206 17.22 -38.24 3.74
N PHE A 207 17.14 -37.66 2.55
CA PHE A 207 17.10 -38.37 1.27
C PHE A 207 18.22 -37.89 0.32
N ASP A 208 18.80 -38.78 -0.48
CA ASP A 208 19.69 -38.44 -1.62
C ASP A 208 18.87 -38.27 -2.90
N VAL A 209 18.74 -37.03 -3.36
CA VAL A 209 17.87 -36.59 -4.46
C VAL A 209 18.49 -36.88 -5.84
N ASN A 210 19.75 -37.33 -5.90
CA ASN A 210 20.42 -37.63 -7.17
C ASN A 210 20.07 -39.01 -7.77
N TYR A 211 19.28 -39.84 -7.08
CA TYR A 211 18.63 -41.01 -7.70
C TYR A 211 17.32 -40.55 -8.37
N ASP A 212 17.11 -40.99 -9.61
CA ASP A 212 15.99 -40.60 -10.48
C ASP A 212 14.69 -40.27 -9.73
N ASN A 213 14.33 -38.97 -9.76
CA ASN A 213 13.07 -38.39 -9.30
C ASN A 213 12.61 -38.83 -7.89
N ILE A 214 13.19 -38.24 -6.85
CA ILE A 214 12.47 -38.12 -5.59
C ILE A 214 11.37 -37.08 -5.75
N ASN A 215 10.12 -37.53 -5.89
CA ASN A 215 8.96 -36.66 -5.82
C ASN A 215 8.35 -36.79 -4.41
N ILE A 216 8.86 -36.00 -3.46
CA ILE A 216 8.34 -36.01 -2.08
C ILE A 216 6.89 -35.52 -2.03
N GLU A 217 6.44 -34.67 -2.95
CA GLU A 217 5.02 -34.29 -3.02
C GLU A 217 4.12 -35.50 -3.34
N GLN A 218 4.66 -36.52 -4.00
CA GLN A 218 4.00 -37.80 -4.25
C GLN A 218 4.52 -38.93 -3.35
N TYR A 219 5.45 -38.62 -2.43
CA TYR A 219 6.19 -39.54 -1.56
C TYR A 219 6.77 -40.75 -2.30
N GLU A 220 7.25 -40.54 -3.53
CA GLU A 220 7.93 -41.55 -4.33
C GLU A 220 9.44 -41.35 -4.23
N PHE A 221 10.15 -42.39 -3.79
CA PHE A 221 11.61 -42.43 -3.67
C PHE A 221 12.10 -43.87 -3.82
N ASN A 222 13.38 -44.04 -4.16
CA ASN A 222 14.04 -45.35 -4.13
C ASN A 222 14.42 -45.69 -2.68
N ASN A 223 14.27 -46.94 -2.23
CA ASN A 223 14.70 -47.35 -0.88
C ASN A 223 16.16 -47.00 -0.59
N ASP A 224 17.00 -47.00 -1.62
CA ASP A 224 18.42 -46.62 -1.55
C ASP A 224 18.65 -45.11 -1.34
N SER A 225 17.61 -44.28 -1.47
CA SER A 225 17.68 -42.84 -1.28
C SER A 225 17.56 -42.42 0.19
N LEU A 226 17.03 -43.25 1.10
CA LEU A 226 16.86 -42.87 2.50
C LEU A 226 18.18 -42.99 3.28
N LEU A 227 18.65 -41.86 3.80
CA LEU A 227 19.98 -41.68 4.42
C LEU A 227 19.96 -41.72 5.94
N TYR A 228 18.83 -41.30 6.51
CA TYR A 228 18.59 -41.26 7.93
C TYR A 228 17.09 -41.25 8.22
N ALA A 229 16.70 -41.96 9.27
CA ALA A 229 15.39 -41.87 9.88
C ALA A 229 15.55 -42.10 11.39
N ASN A 230 14.89 -41.30 12.23
CA ASN A 230 14.88 -41.56 13.66
C ASN A 230 13.94 -42.74 14.00
N LEU A 231 14.49 -43.96 13.98
CA LEU A 231 13.73 -45.19 14.25
C LEU A 231 13.07 -45.19 15.63
N THR A 232 13.67 -44.54 16.63
CA THR A 232 13.10 -44.46 17.98
C THR A 232 11.78 -43.72 17.98
N ASP A 233 11.72 -42.58 17.29
CA ASP A 233 10.48 -41.80 17.17
C ASP A 233 9.45 -42.53 16.31
N ILE A 234 9.89 -43.15 15.21
CA ILE A 234 9.01 -43.88 14.29
C ILE A 234 8.36 -45.08 14.98
N ARG A 235 9.09 -45.81 15.82
CA ARG A 235 8.55 -46.96 16.59
C ARG A 235 7.49 -46.54 17.61
N GLN A 236 7.43 -45.28 18.01
CA GLN A 236 6.38 -44.76 18.88
C GLN A 236 5.08 -44.48 18.13
N LEU A 237 5.12 -44.39 16.79
CA LEU A 237 3.93 -44.22 15.96
C LEU A 237 3.10 -45.51 15.97
N ARG A 238 1.78 -45.37 16.06
CA ARG A 238 0.83 -46.48 15.92
C ARG A 238 0.66 -46.85 14.44
N LEU A 239 1.66 -47.50 13.88
CA LEU A 239 1.63 -48.01 12.50
C LEU A 239 1.07 -49.44 12.47
N PRO A 240 0.41 -49.85 11.37
CA PRO A 240 -0.15 -51.20 11.23
C PRO A 240 0.92 -52.30 11.01
N PHE A 241 2.20 -51.95 11.07
CA PHE A 241 3.35 -52.83 10.84
C PHE A 241 4.53 -52.39 11.74
N SER A 242 5.43 -53.34 12.03
CA SER A 242 6.65 -53.10 12.82
C SER A 242 7.79 -52.58 11.95
N ILE A 243 8.50 -51.56 12.41
CA ILE A 243 9.71 -51.02 11.77
C ILE A 243 10.90 -51.33 12.68
N GLU A 244 11.71 -52.30 12.27
CA GLU A 244 12.88 -52.73 13.04
C GLU A 244 14.16 -52.07 12.54
N SER A 245 14.24 -51.76 11.25
CA SER A 245 15.39 -51.17 10.60
C SER A 245 15.00 -50.06 9.61
N TYR A 246 15.98 -49.29 9.18
CA TYR A 246 15.76 -48.24 8.17
C TYR A 246 15.39 -48.81 6.79
N ILE A 247 15.77 -50.07 6.51
CA ILE A 247 15.46 -50.77 5.25
C ILE A 247 13.95 -51.04 5.13
N ASP A 248 13.25 -51.12 6.27
CA ASP A 248 11.80 -51.35 6.31
C ASP A 248 10.99 -50.11 5.90
N ILE A 249 11.63 -48.93 5.80
CA ILE A 249 10.98 -47.67 5.43
C ILE A 249 10.89 -47.56 3.90
N THR A 250 9.93 -48.31 3.35
CA THR A 250 9.54 -48.21 1.93
C THR A 250 8.74 -46.93 1.64
N PRO A 251 8.54 -46.54 0.37
CA PRO A 251 7.67 -45.42 0.00
C PRO A 251 6.26 -45.50 0.61
N ASP A 252 5.66 -46.69 0.65
CA ASP A 252 4.33 -46.88 1.23
C ASP A 252 4.33 -46.71 2.76
N VAL A 253 5.39 -47.20 3.42
CA VAL A 253 5.60 -47.00 4.85
C VAL A 253 5.80 -45.53 5.17
N PHE A 254 6.59 -44.81 4.38
CA PHE A 254 6.79 -43.38 4.55
C PHE A 254 5.49 -42.59 4.31
N LYS A 255 4.71 -42.93 3.28
CA LYS A 255 3.37 -42.37 3.05
C LYS A 255 2.46 -42.56 4.27
N ALA A 256 2.49 -43.74 4.89
CA ALA A 256 1.72 -44.00 6.11
C ALA A 256 2.20 -43.16 7.31
N ILE A 257 3.51 -42.97 7.46
CA ILE A 257 4.10 -42.11 8.49
C ILE A 257 3.66 -40.66 8.28
N VAL A 258 3.75 -40.13 7.07
CA VAL A 258 3.40 -38.73 6.79
C VAL A 258 1.90 -38.47 6.93
N ARG A 259 1.04 -39.40 6.50
CA ARG A 259 -0.42 -39.32 6.73
C ARG A 259 -0.76 -39.23 8.22
N ASN A 260 -0.03 -39.94 9.08
CA ASN A 260 -0.20 -39.85 10.52
C ASN A 260 0.33 -38.52 11.11
N ALA A 261 1.28 -37.86 10.44
CA ALA A 261 1.87 -36.58 10.87
C ALA A 261 1.07 -35.34 10.45
N HIS A 262 -0.19 -35.50 10.01
CA HIS A 262 -1.14 -34.42 9.64
C HIS A 262 -0.70 -33.52 8.47
N ASP A 263 -0.26 -34.07 7.34
CA ASP A 263 0.07 -33.38 6.05
C ASP A 263 1.13 -32.26 6.07
N TYR A 264 1.46 -31.71 7.24
CA TYR A 264 2.47 -30.67 7.39
C TYR A 264 3.86 -31.28 7.52
N HIS A 265 4.69 -30.99 6.54
CA HIS A 265 6.09 -31.37 6.52
C HIS A 265 6.92 -30.18 6.05
N TYR A 266 8.16 -30.08 6.55
CA TYR A 266 9.12 -29.11 6.05
C TYR A 266 10.20 -29.84 5.27
N THR A 267 10.46 -29.39 4.06
CA THR A 267 11.57 -29.90 3.26
C THR A 267 12.70 -28.88 3.19
N LEU A 268 13.92 -29.32 3.44
CA LEU A 268 15.14 -28.53 3.28
C LEU A 268 16.07 -29.22 2.29
N ASN A 269 16.46 -28.50 1.24
CA ASN A 269 17.43 -29.00 0.27
C ASN A 269 18.84 -28.53 0.66
N ILE A 270 19.77 -29.47 0.78
CA ILE A 270 21.18 -29.24 1.09
C ILE A 270 22.02 -29.81 -0.04
N THR A 271 22.97 -29.04 -0.55
CA THR A 271 23.96 -29.57 -1.49
C THR A 271 25.26 -29.84 -0.72
N CYS A 272 25.85 -31.02 -0.92
CA CYS A 272 27.16 -31.38 -0.38
C CYS A 272 27.98 -32.07 -1.48
N LEU A 273 29.14 -31.49 -1.79
CA LEU A 273 29.95 -31.87 -2.95
C LEU A 273 29.13 -31.87 -4.25
N ASP A 274 29.03 -33.02 -4.92
CA ASP A 274 28.31 -33.23 -6.16
C ASP A 274 26.90 -33.83 -5.95
N LYS A 275 26.44 -33.92 -4.69
CA LYS A 275 25.15 -34.50 -4.31
C LYS A 275 24.17 -33.47 -3.74
N GLN A 276 22.90 -33.66 -4.07
CA GLN A 276 21.79 -32.95 -3.44
C GLN A 276 21.05 -33.86 -2.48
N PHE A 277 20.85 -33.35 -1.28
CA PHE A 277 20.18 -33.99 -0.17
C PHE A 277 18.91 -33.24 0.15
N GLN A 278 17.83 -33.96 0.45
CA GLN A 278 16.57 -33.36 0.92
C GLN A 278 16.26 -33.90 2.30
N ILE A 279 16.18 -33.00 3.26
CA ILE A 279 15.76 -33.30 4.63
C ILE A 279 14.27 -33.03 4.74
N VAL A 280 13.51 -34.04 5.13
CA VAL A 280 12.09 -33.92 5.48
C VAL A 280 11.96 -33.93 7.00
N LEU A 281 11.37 -32.88 7.54
CA LEU A 281 11.06 -32.73 8.95
C LEU A 281 9.55 -32.91 9.13
N LEU A 282 9.17 -33.89 9.95
CA LEU A 282 7.78 -34.13 10.34
C LEU A 282 7.60 -33.74 11.82
N PRO A 283 6.68 -32.83 12.15
CA PRO A 283 6.44 -32.45 13.55
C PRO A 283 5.85 -33.63 14.35
N LYS A 284 6.33 -33.83 15.57
CA LYS A 284 5.77 -34.82 16.51
C LYS A 284 4.42 -34.35 17.06
N GLU A 285 3.60 -35.26 17.61
CA GLU A 285 2.32 -34.90 18.25
C GLU A 285 2.49 -33.82 19.35
N ASN A 286 3.59 -33.87 20.11
CA ASN A 286 3.89 -32.88 21.16
C ASN A 286 4.08 -31.45 20.61
N PHE A 287 4.61 -31.31 19.39
CA PHE A 287 4.75 -30.02 18.71
C PHE A 287 3.37 -29.38 18.48
N TRP A 288 2.37 -30.19 18.12
CA TRP A 288 1.00 -29.71 17.89
C TRP A 288 0.29 -29.36 19.19
N LEU A 289 0.49 -30.13 20.26
CA LEU A 289 -0.11 -29.86 21.56
C LEU A 289 0.33 -28.51 22.15
N SER A 290 1.58 -28.10 21.93
CA SER A 290 2.08 -26.80 22.38
C SER A 290 1.42 -25.63 21.64
N ARG A 291 1.26 -25.70 20.30
CA ARG A 291 0.64 -24.65 19.47
C ARG A 291 -0.89 -24.68 19.45
N ALA A 292 -1.53 -25.83 19.63
CA ALA A 292 -2.98 -25.94 19.71
C ALA A 292 -3.54 -25.13 20.89
N SER A 293 -2.75 -24.94 21.97
CA SER A 293 -3.11 -24.03 23.06
C SER A 293 -3.19 -22.56 22.60
N VAL A 294 -2.20 -22.09 21.84
CA VAL A 294 -2.13 -20.71 21.32
C VAL A 294 -3.24 -20.46 20.29
N ASN A 295 -3.48 -21.42 19.39
CA ASN A 295 -4.56 -21.30 18.39
C ASN A 295 -5.95 -21.30 19.05
N LYS A 296 -6.15 -22.08 20.13
CA LYS A 296 -7.39 -22.01 20.94
C LYS A 296 -7.54 -20.64 21.60
N PHE A 297 -6.46 -20.04 22.09
CA PHE A 297 -6.47 -18.68 22.65
C PHE A 297 -6.77 -17.60 21.60
N ILE A 298 -6.18 -17.69 20.41
CA ILE A 298 -6.44 -16.76 19.31
C ILE A 298 -7.88 -16.90 18.82
N ALA A 299 -8.38 -18.12 18.62
CA ALA A 299 -9.76 -18.37 18.23
C ALA A 299 -10.77 -17.84 19.26
N LEU A 300 -10.50 -18.03 20.56
CA LEU A 300 -11.30 -17.46 21.64
C LEU A 300 -11.29 -15.93 21.57
N PHE A 301 -10.12 -15.31 21.43
CA PHE A 301 -9.99 -13.85 21.37
C PHE A 301 -10.68 -13.24 20.14
N VAL A 302 -10.52 -13.85 18.97
CA VAL A 302 -11.20 -13.46 17.73
C VAL A 302 -12.70 -13.63 17.86
N SER A 303 -13.19 -14.74 18.42
CA SER A 303 -14.63 -14.98 18.61
C SER A 303 -15.28 -13.97 19.57
N VAL A 304 -14.60 -13.62 20.67
CA VAL A 304 -15.07 -12.60 21.62
C VAL A 304 -15.05 -11.21 20.98
N THR A 305 -14.01 -10.88 20.22
CA THR A 305 -13.87 -9.58 19.55
C THR A 305 -14.93 -9.41 18.45
N VAL A 306 -15.13 -10.43 17.61
CA VAL A 306 -16.15 -10.43 16.55
C VAL A 306 -17.55 -10.40 17.15
N GLY A 307 -17.80 -11.14 18.24
CA GLY A 307 -19.07 -11.09 18.97
C GLY A 307 -19.38 -9.70 19.53
N ALA A 308 -18.38 -9.04 20.14
CA ALA A 308 -18.52 -7.67 20.64
C ALA A 308 -18.78 -6.66 19.50
N LEU A 309 -18.10 -6.83 18.35
CA LEU A 309 -18.27 -5.98 17.17
C LEU A 309 -19.67 -6.17 16.55
N LEU A 310 -20.17 -7.40 16.46
CA LEU A 310 -21.53 -7.69 16.01
C LEU A 310 -22.59 -7.08 16.94
N MET A 311 -22.41 -7.19 18.26
CA MET A 311 -23.30 -6.52 19.22
C MET A 311 -23.26 -4.99 19.06
N ALA A 312 -22.07 -4.40 18.88
CA ALA A 312 -21.94 -2.97 18.64
C ALA A 312 -22.63 -2.55 17.34
N VAL A 313 -22.52 -3.34 16.26
CA VAL A 313 -23.20 -3.10 14.98
C VAL A 313 -24.71 -3.22 15.13
N ILE A 314 -25.23 -4.20 15.87
CA ILE A 314 -26.67 -4.33 16.13
C ILE A 314 -27.20 -3.12 16.91
N ILE A 315 -26.49 -2.67 17.94
CA ILE A 315 -26.84 -1.46 18.71
C ILE A 315 -26.79 -0.21 17.82
N LEU A 316 -25.80 -0.12 16.93
CA LEU A 316 -25.69 0.98 15.96
C LEU A 316 -26.84 0.96 14.95
N PHE A 317 -27.20 -0.21 14.44
CA PHE A 317 -28.32 -0.40 13.52
C PHE A 317 -29.65 -0.03 14.17
N ASP A 318 -29.86 -0.43 15.43
CA ASP A 318 -31.06 -0.08 16.18
C ASP A 318 -31.15 1.44 16.38
N ARG A 319 -30.04 2.09 16.76
CA ARG A 319 -29.95 3.57 16.85
C ARG A 319 -30.20 4.26 15.52
N ILE A 320 -29.59 3.78 14.43
CA ILE A 320 -29.77 4.34 13.09
C ILE A 320 -31.22 4.18 12.66
N SER A 321 -31.83 3.00 12.89
CA SER A 321 -33.23 2.74 12.52
C SER A 321 -34.20 3.64 13.32
N PHE A 322 -33.93 3.86 14.60
CA PHE A 322 -34.66 4.80 15.44
C PHE A 322 -34.53 6.24 14.93
N PHE A 323 -33.31 6.66 14.56
CA PHE A 323 -33.06 7.98 13.99
C PHE A 323 -33.73 8.16 12.63
N ASN A 324 -33.70 7.15 11.77
CA ASN A 324 -34.34 7.15 10.46
C ASN A 324 -35.87 7.24 10.57
N ARG A 325 -36.49 6.56 11.56
CA ARG A 325 -37.93 6.74 11.85
C ARG A 325 -38.25 8.17 12.32
N LYS A 326 -37.34 8.80 13.06
CA LYS A 326 -37.48 10.20 13.50
C LYS A 326 -37.28 11.20 12.35
N ILE A 327 -36.35 10.91 11.44
CA ILE A 327 -36.11 11.68 10.21
C ILE A 327 -37.32 11.57 9.28
N ALA A 328 -37.84 10.36 9.03
CA ALA A 328 -39.01 10.15 8.17
C ALA A 328 -40.26 10.92 8.66
N LYS A 329 -40.48 10.99 9.98
CA LYS A 329 -41.54 11.85 10.55
C LYS A 329 -41.29 13.34 10.28
N LYS A 330 -40.04 13.81 10.41
CA LYS A 330 -39.68 15.20 10.08
C LYS A 330 -39.74 15.50 8.59
N ASP A 331 -39.44 14.53 7.74
CA ASP A 331 -39.50 14.70 6.29
C ASP A 331 -40.95 14.73 5.79
N GLN A 332 -41.86 13.99 6.43
CA GLN A 332 -43.30 14.12 6.19
C GLN A 332 -43.84 15.50 6.60
N GLU A 333 -43.35 16.05 7.70
CA GLU A 333 -43.66 17.42 8.15
C GLU A 333 -43.07 18.48 7.20
N ARG A 334 -41.84 18.28 6.69
CA ARG A 334 -41.23 19.13 5.67
C ARG A 334 -41.95 19.06 4.33
N ALA A 335 -42.46 17.90 3.94
CA ALA A 335 -43.21 17.72 2.71
C ALA A 335 -44.54 18.50 2.75
N SER A 336 -45.23 18.51 3.90
CA SER A 336 -46.40 19.38 4.07
C SER A 336 -46.03 20.87 4.03
N ILE A 337 -44.92 21.26 4.66
CA ILE A 337 -44.42 22.65 4.60
C ILE A 337 -44.05 23.07 3.17
N LEU A 338 -43.48 22.18 2.36
CA LEU A 338 -43.16 22.43 0.96
C LEU A 338 -44.41 22.56 0.09
N LEU A 339 -45.44 21.75 0.35
CA LEU A 339 -46.74 21.88 -0.31
C LEU A 339 -47.41 23.22 0.01
N ASP A 340 -47.34 23.66 1.27
CA ASP A 340 -47.81 24.98 1.71
C ASP A 340 -46.98 26.10 1.05
N ALA A 341 -45.65 25.97 0.97
CA ALA A 341 -44.78 26.93 0.29
C ALA A 341 -45.03 27.00 -1.22
N GLN A 342 -45.36 25.87 -1.87
CA GLN A 342 -45.73 25.84 -3.28
C GLN A 342 -47.08 26.53 -3.51
N GLN A 343 -48.06 26.33 -2.62
CA GLN A 343 -49.31 27.08 -2.63
C GLN A 343 -49.04 28.58 -2.41
N GLU A 344 -48.15 28.94 -1.49
CA GLU A 344 -47.74 30.32 -1.23
C GLU A 344 -47.04 30.95 -2.45
N LEU A 345 -46.20 30.20 -3.16
CA LEU A 345 -45.57 30.66 -4.40
C LEU A 345 -46.60 30.87 -5.52
N GLN A 346 -47.60 30.00 -5.64
CA GLN A 346 -48.70 30.17 -6.57
C GLN A 346 -49.52 31.43 -6.23
N VAL A 347 -49.70 31.71 -4.94
CA VAL A 347 -50.30 32.95 -4.44
C VAL A 347 -49.41 34.16 -4.75
N LEU A 348 -48.08 34.06 -4.62
CA LEU A 348 -47.12 35.12 -4.98
C LEU A 348 -47.06 35.38 -6.48
N LEU A 349 -47.15 34.36 -7.33
CA LEU A 349 -47.24 34.52 -8.79
C LEU A 349 -48.56 35.19 -9.17
N ASN A 350 -49.67 34.76 -8.58
CA ASN A 350 -50.95 35.47 -8.72
C ASN A 350 -50.86 36.90 -8.19
N LYS A 351 -50.11 37.14 -7.10
CA LYS A 351 -49.83 38.47 -6.56
C LYS A 351 -48.91 39.29 -7.47
N THR A 352 -47.99 38.65 -8.20
CA THR A 352 -47.04 39.30 -9.13
C THR A 352 -47.74 39.63 -10.45
N ALA A 353 -48.52 38.71 -11.00
CA ALA A 353 -49.41 38.99 -12.14
C ALA A 353 -50.48 40.02 -11.75
N LEU A 354 -51.00 39.96 -10.52
CA LEU A 354 -51.85 41.00 -9.96
C LEU A 354 -51.05 42.29 -9.75
N GLN A 355 -49.77 42.28 -9.38
CA GLN A 355 -48.90 43.45 -9.27
C GLN A 355 -48.56 44.04 -10.62
N GLU A 356 -48.35 43.27 -11.68
CA GLU A 356 -48.16 43.78 -13.04
C GLU A 356 -49.47 44.30 -13.61
N LYS A 357 -50.58 43.58 -13.41
CA LYS A 357 -51.91 44.06 -13.76
C LYS A 357 -52.27 45.28 -12.94
N LYS A 358 -51.86 45.35 -11.66
CA LYS A 358 -52.01 46.52 -10.79
C LYS A 358 -51.06 47.61 -11.22
N ASN A 359 -49.82 47.34 -11.65
CA ASN A 359 -48.85 48.32 -12.14
C ASN A 359 -49.32 48.90 -13.48
N ARG A 360 -49.83 48.08 -14.40
CA ARG A 360 -50.51 48.54 -15.62
C ARG A 360 -51.78 49.29 -15.29
N LYS A 361 -52.62 48.81 -14.36
CA LYS A 361 -53.80 49.56 -13.89
C LYS A 361 -53.42 50.88 -13.22
N THR A 362 -52.35 50.93 -12.43
CA THR A 362 -51.80 52.11 -11.75
C THR A 362 -51.30 53.07 -12.81
N MET A 363 -50.44 52.60 -13.71
CA MET A 363 -49.91 53.35 -14.84
C MET A 363 -51.02 53.91 -15.74
N ASN A 364 -52.06 53.12 -16.02
CA ASN A 364 -53.24 53.52 -16.80
C ASN A 364 -54.26 54.37 -16.00
N ALA A 365 -54.18 54.37 -14.67
CA ALA A 365 -54.99 55.23 -13.80
C ALA A 365 -54.34 56.62 -13.63
N ILE A 366 -53.03 56.74 -13.85
CA ILE A 366 -52.35 58.03 -13.93
C ILE A 366 -52.93 58.79 -15.12
N GLN A 367 -53.51 59.97 -14.84
CA GLN A 367 -54.07 60.86 -15.86
C GLN A 367 -52.98 61.56 -16.67
N ASP A 368 -51.81 61.77 -16.07
CA ASP A 368 -50.60 62.27 -16.71
C ASP A 368 -50.04 61.28 -17.74
N PHE A 369 -49.25 61.78 -18.68
CA PHE A 369 -48.68 60.94 -19.74
C PHE A 369 -47.33 60.38 -19.28
N VAL A 370 -47.21 59.05 -19.24
CA VAL A 370 -45.98 58.36 -18.82
C VAL A 370 -45.41 57.56 -19.99
N ILE A 371 -44.14 57.79 -20.31
CA ILE A 371 -43.45 57.27 -21.50
C ILE A 371 -42.07 56.76 -21.08
N ALA A 372 -41.68 55.53 -21.44
CA ALA A 372 -40.33 55.00 -21.27
C ALA A 372 -39.65 54.82 -22.63
N THR A 373 -38.38 55.19 -22.78
CA THR A 373 -37.70 55.31 -24.09
C THR A 373 -36.28 54.75 -24.07
N ASP A 374 -35.58 54.56 -25.19
CA ASP A 374 -34.15 54.20 -25.26
C ASP A 374 -33.20 55.43 -25.31
N GLU A 375 -31.89 55.19 -25.38
CA GLU A 375 -30.80 56.18 -25.43
C GLU A 375 -30.90 57.17 -26.60
N ASN A 376 -31.50 56.74 -27.70
CA ASN A 376 -31.69 57.55 -28.89
C ASN A 376 -33.01 58.33 -28.82
N GLY A 377 -33.80 58.14 -27.75
CA GLY A 377 -35.09 58.76 -27.50
C GLY A 377 -36.28 57.94 -28.03
N ARG A 378 -36.13 56.64 -28.29
CA ARG A 378 -37.17 55.78 -28.88
C ARG A 378 -38.13 55.21 -27.84
N ILE A 379 -39.44 55.32 -28.02
CA ILE A 379 -40.44 54.87 -27.03
C ILE A 379 -40.53 53.33 -26.95
N LEU A 380 -40.38 52.77 -25.75
CA LEU A 380 -40.48 51.36 -25.38
C LEU A 380 -41.87 51.02 -24.76
N HIS A 381 -42.35 51.84 -23.81
CA HIS A 381 -43.64 51.62 -23.12
C HIS A 381 -44.39 52.94 -22.82
N SER A 382 -45.72 52.89 -22.83
CA SER A 382 -46.60 54.04 -22.56
C SER A 382 -47.88 53.65 -21.82
N ASN A 383 -48.49 54.61 -21.10
CA ASN A 383 -49.75 54.38 -20.38
C ASN A 383 -50.99 54.66 -21.25
N THR A 384 -52.16 54.16 -20.84
CA THR A 384 -53.42 54.37 -21.59
C THR A 384 -53.76 55.84 -21.82
N SER A 385 -53.41 56.73 -20.89
CA SER A 385 -53.62 58.17 -21.03
C SER A 385 -52.82 58.73 -22.20
N PHE A 386 -51.57 58.30 -22.36
CA PHE A 386 -50.75 58.60 -23.53
C PHE A 386 -51.30 57.92 -24.79
N ASP A 387 -51.57 56.62 -24.77
CA ASP A 387 -52.02 55.87 -25.96
C ASP A 387 -53.32 56.42 -26.54
N ARG A 388 -54.28 56.79 -25.69
CA ARG A 388 -55.58 57.35 -26.08
C ARG A 388 -55.44 58.70 -26.77
N VAL A 389 -54.53 59.54 -26.28
CA VAL A 389 -54.39 60.93 -26.73
C VAL A 389 -53.51 61.03 -27.96
N PHE A 390 -52.43 60.25 -28.01
CA PHE A 390 -51.42 60.32 -29.07
C PHE A 390 -51.66 59.26 -30.17
N GLY A 391 -52.38 58.17 -29.88
CA GLY A 391 -52.95 57.27 -30.89
C GLY A 391 -51.94 56.47 -31.70
N TYR A 392 -50.81 56.10 -31.10
CA TYR A 392 -49.81 55.21 -31.68
C TYR A 392 -50.17 53.74 -31.41
N LYS A 393 -50.00 52.86 -32.39
CA LYS A 393 -50.22 51.40 -32.22
C LYS A 393 -48.94 50.74 -31.68
N ASN A 394 -49.05 49.67 -30.88
CA ASN A 394 -47.89 48.96 -30.29
C ASN A 394 -46.84 48.55 -31.35
N SER A 395 -47.28 48.15 -32.55
CA SER A 395 -46.40 47.81 -33.68
C SER A 395 -45.65 49.01 -34.28
N GLU A 396 -46.15 50.24 -34.13
CA GLU A 396 -45.47 51.46 -34.59
C GLU A 396 -44.41 51.92 -33.58
N LEU A 397 -44.64 51.71 -32.28
CA LEU A 397 -43.64 51.93 -31.22
C LEU A 397 -42.44 50.96 -31.38
N GLU A 398 -42.72 49.71 -31.76
CA GLU A 398 -41.72 48.70 -32.16
C GLU A 398 -40.94 49.03 -33.45
N ASN A 399 -41.34 50.05 -34.23
CA ASN A 399 -40.60 50.55 -35.40
C ASN A 399 -39.77 51.81 -35.13
N GLY A 400 -39.78 52.33 -33.89
CA GLY A 400 -38.86 53.36 -33.47
C GLY A 400 -39.38 54.79 -33.47
N VAL A 401 -40.54 55.03 -32.85
CA VAL A 401 -41.04 56.40 -32.61
C VAL A 401 -40.16 57.10 -31.58
N PHE A 402 -39.61 58.25 -31.94
CA PHE A 402 -38.78 59.07 -31.06
C PHE A 402 -39.59 60.14 -30.33
N VAL A 403 -39.24 60.41 -29.07
CA VAL A 403 -39.84 61.40 -28.17
C VAL A 403 -39.86 62.81 -28.75
N THR A 404 -38.81 63.20 -29.46
CA THR A 404 -38.67 64.53 -30.09
C THR A 404 -39.76 64.81 -31.13
N LYS A 405 -40.41 63.77 -31.67
CA LYS A 405 -41.58 63.92 -32.54
C LYS A 405 -42.82 64.37 -31.77
N ILE A 406 -42.91 64.01 -30.48
CA ILE A 406 -44.02 64.33 -29.60
C ILE A 406 -43.77 65.68 -28.93
N PHE A 407 -42.58 65.93 -28.41
CA PHE A 407 -42.22 67.23 -27.85
C PHE A 407 -41.31 67.98 -28.81
N SER A 408 -41.90 68.51 -29.88
CA SER A 408 -41.16 69.11 -31.01
C SER A 408 -40.30 70.32 -30.65
N SER A 409 -40.60 70.98 -29.52
CA SER A 409 -39.85 72.13 -29.01
C SER A 409 -38.57 71.73 -28.26
N ILE A 410 -38.30 70.43 -28.13
CA ILE A 410 -37.21 69.90 -27.32
C ILE A 410 -36.26 69.06 -28.18
N THR A 411 -34.98 69.37 -28.09
CA THR A 411 -33.91 68.60 -28.75
C THR A 411 -33.47 67.43 -27.88
N MET A 412 -32.87 66.37 -28.46
CA MET A 412 -32.22 65.34 -27.63
C MET A 412 -31.16 65.94 -26.71
N LYS A 413 -30.39 66.94 -27.18
CA LYS A 413 -29.47 67.71 -26.34
C LYS A 413 -30.20 68.36 -25.15
N THR A 414 -31.38 68.94 -25.36
CA THR A 414 -32.19 69.55 -24.31
C THR A 414 -32.82 68.51 -23.36
N LEU A 415 -33.23 67.33 -23.86
CA LEU A 415 -33.67 66.19 -23.02
C LEU A 415 -32.52 65.60 -22.22
N PHE A 416 -31.31 65.56 -22.80
CA PHE A 416 -30.08 65.16 -22.12
C PHE A 416 -29.71 66.21 -21.05
N ASP A 417 -29.70 67.51 -21.39
CA ASP A 417 -29.46 68.63 -20.46
C ASP A 417 -30.52 68.67 -19.32
N LEU A 418 -31.80 68.35 -19.61
CA LEU A 418 -32.88 68.19 -18.62
C LEU A 418 -32.74 66.89 -17.81
N SER A 419 -32.27 65.79 -18.42
CA SER A 419 -31.96 64.53 -17.72
C SER A 419 -30.75 64.67 -16.79
N ASP A 420 -29.85 65.61 -17.11
CA ASP A 420 -28.68 65.99 -16.33
C ASP A 420 -29.06 66.92 -15.14
N GLN A 421 -30.31 67.44 -15.10
CA GLN A 421 -30.85 68.28 -14.01
C GLN A 421 -32.22 67.75 -13.47
N PRO A 422 -32.22 66.82 -12.51
CA PRO A 422 -33.39 65.99 -12.15
C PRO A 422 -34.60 66.68 -11.48
N ASP A 423 -34.49 67.91 -10.96
CA ASP A 423 -35.60 68.69 -10.37
C ASP A 423 -36.07 69.84 -11.27
N SER A 424 -35.52 69.93 -12.49
CA SER A 424 -35.93 70.93 -13.47
C SER A 424 -37.18 70.48 -14.21
N PHE A 425 -38.16 71.38 -14.27
CA PHE A 425 -39.42 71.17 -14.96
C PHE A 425 -39.43 72.01 -16.23
N LEU A 426 -39.77 71.39 -17.36
CA LEU A 426 -39.92 72.12 -18.61
C LEU A 426 -41.39 72.19 -19.01
N ASP A 427 -41.93 73.40 -19.01
CA ASP A 427 -43.26 73.69 -19.55
C ASP A 427 -43.17 73.79 -21.08
N THR A 428 -43.82 72.85 -21.75
CA THR A 428 -43.76 72.73 -23.21
C THR A 428 -45.08 72.20 -23.77
N PHE A 429 -45.16 72.07 -25.10
CA PHE A 429 -46.33 71.55 -25.78
C PHE A 429 -46.04 70.16 -26.38
N ALA A 430 -46.83 69.18 -25.96
CA ALA A 430 -46.88 67.84 -26.54
C ALA A 430 -47.75 67.85 -27.80
N LYS A 431 -47.20 67.49 -28.95
CA LYS A 431 -47.85 67.45 -30.27
C LYS A 431 -48.49 66.07 -30.51
N ALA A 432 -49.82 66.02 -30.42
CA ALA A 432 -50.64 64.89 -30.83
C ALA A 432 -51.04 65.00 -32.32
N LYS A 433 -51.58 63.91 -32.92
CA LYS A 433 -51.92 63.85 -34.36
C LYS A 433 -52.75 65.04 -34.87
N PHE A 434 -53.61 65.63 -34.03
CA PHE A 434 -54.54 66.69 -34.42
C PHE A 434 -54.53 67.93 -33.48
N ARG A 435 -53.67 67.99 -32.44
CA ARG A 435 -53.61 69.11 -31.46
C ARG A 435 -52.31 69.16 -30.63
N SER A 436 -52.03 70.29 -29.99
CA SER A 436 -50.92 70.46 -29.03
C SER A 436 -51.43 70.61 -27.58
N ILE A 437 -50.77 69.99 -26.59
CA ILE A 437 -51.19 69.93 -25.18
C ILE A 437 -50.09 70.51 -24.28
N PRO A 438 -50.38 71.51 -23.42
CA PRO A 438 -49.39 72.03 -22.48
C PRO A 438 -49.09 70.98 -21.42
N VAL A 439 -47.82 70.71 -21.18
CA VAL A 439 -47.35 69.72 -20.22
C VAL A 439 -46.08 70.23 -19.56
N GLN A 440 -45.92 69.85 -18.31
CA GLN A 440 -44.68 70.01 -17.58
C GLN A 440 -43.94 68.68 -17.59
N LEU A 441 -42.77 68.67 -18.21
CA LEU A 441 -41.98 67.46 -18.38
C LEU A 441 -40.98 67.31 -17.25
N SER A 442 -40.92 66.10 -16.70
CA SER A 442 -39.79 65.61 -15.91
C SER A 442 -39.22 64.38 -16.60
N VAL A 443 -37.90 64.35 -16.76
CA VAL A 443 -37.18 63.38 -17.59
C VAL A 443 -36.13 62.69 -16.72
N THR A 444 -36.32 61.40 -16.44
CA THR A 444 -35.41 60.61 -15.60
C THR A 444 -34.79 59.49 -16.43
N ARG A 445 -33.47 59.43 -16.54
CA ARG A 445 -32.76 58.28 -17.13
C ARG A 445 -32.90 57.06 -16.19
N VAL A 446 -33.56 56.00 -16.62
CA VAL A 446 -33.80 54.73 -15.91
C VAL A 446 -33.09 53.63 -16.67
N VAL A 447 -32.25 52.82 -16.01
CA VAL A 447 -31.76 51.59 -16.64
C VAL A 447 -32.85 50.53 -16.50
N ASP A 448 -33.26 49.95 -17.61
CA ASP A 448 -34.35 48.97 -17.68
C ASP A 448 -34.06 47.73 -16.82
N PHE A 449 -35.08 47.21 -16.13
CA PHE A 449 -35.01 45.94 -15.37
C PHE A 449 -36.06 44.97 -15.92
N GLY A 450 -35.94 44.64 -17.20
CA GLY A 450 -36.54 43.44 -17.81
C GLY A 450 -35.63 42.22 -17.68
N PRO A 451 -36.13 40.98 -17.89
CA PRO A 451 -35.40 39.73 -17.63
C PRO A 451 -34.27 39.42 -18.65
N LYS A 452 -33.82 40.41 -19.44
CA LYS A 452 -32.80 40.30 -20.49
C LYS A 452 -31.89 41.53 -20.53
N ALA A 453 -31.30 41.90 -19.39
CA ALA A 453 -30.24 42.89 -19.34
C ALA A 453 -28.87 42.18 -19.43
N SER A 454 -28.27 42.29 -20.62
CA SER A 454 -26.85 42.07 -20.87
C SER A 454 -26.23 43.38 -21.37
N ASP A 455 -25.26 43.87 -20.62
CA ASP A 455 -23.93 44.33 -21.08
C ASP A 455 -23.76 45.56 -21.98
N HIS A 456 -24.81 46.32 -22.23
CA HIS A 456 -24.67 47.76 -22.11
C HIS A 456 -25.91 48.23 -21.38
N ASP A 457 -25.70 48.92 -20.27
CA ASP A 457 -26.70 49.70 -19.57
C ASP A 457 -27.28 50.71 -20.57
N LYS A 458 -28.16 50.26 -21.46
CA LYS A 458 -28.82 51.10 -22.45
C LYS A 458 -29.78 51.95 -21.66
N GLU A 459 -29.31 53.14 -21.40
CA GLU A 459 -29.98 54.15 -20.63
C GLU A 459 -31.36 54.40 -21.23
N ALA A 460 -32.39 53.84 -20.61
CA ALA A 460 -33.75 54.17 -20.97
C ALA A 460 -34.08 55.54 -20.35
N ILE A 461 -34.93 56.33 -20.97
CA ILE A 461 -35.34 57.64 -20.46
C ILE A 461 -36.83 57.56 -20.15
N LEU A 462 -37.19 57.64 -18.87
CA LEU A 462 -38.56 57.73 -18.40
C LEU A 462 -38.97 59.21 -18.39
N ILE A 463 -39.97 59.52 -19.20
CA ILE A 463 -40.54 60.86 -19.32
C ILE A 463 -41.92 60.82 -18.68
N VAL A 464 -42.07 61.58 -17.59
CA VAL A 464 -43.36 61.89 -17.00
C VAL A 464 -43.73 63.27 -17.50
N ALA A 465 -44.62 63.28 -18.49
CA ALA A 465 -45.24 64.50 -18.96
C ALA A 465 -46.48 64.71 -18.10
N ARG A 466 -46.27 65.42 -17.00
CA ARG A 466 -47.38 65.83 -16.17
C ARG A 466 -48.18 66.84 -16.95
N ASN A 467 -49.46 66.55 -17.12
CA ASN A 467 -50.34 67.63 -17.54
C ASN A 467 -50.35 68.58 -16.35
N THR A 468 -49.69 69.73 -16.49
CA THR A 468 -49.59 70.76 -15.43
C THR A 468 -50.92 71.39 -15.07
N SER A 469 -52.01 70.78 -15.51
CA SER A 469 -53.23 70.79 -14.72
C SER A 469 -53.03 70.34 -13.26
N ASP A 470 -52.16 69.37 -12.83
CA ASP A 470 -52.07 68.94 -11.39
C ASP A 470 -50.79 68.13 -10.92
N GLN A 471 -50.06 68.58 -9.86
CA GLN A 471 -49.04 67.92 -8.95
C GLN A 471 -47.48 68.08 -9.18
N ALA A 472 -46.62 67.98 -8.16
CA ALA A 472 -45.13 68.04 -8.26
C ALA A 472 -44.36 67.16 -7.24
N GLN A 473 -45.06 66.35 -6.45
CA GLN A 473 -44.47 65.72 -5.26
C GLN A 473 -44.29 64.23 -5.48
N LEU A 474 -43.24 63.94 -6.22
CA LEU A 474 -42.64 62.63 -6.32
C LEU A 474 -41.25 62.74 -5.67
N GLN A 475 -40.72 61.59 -5.27
CA GLN A 475 -39.38 61.13 -5.66
C GLN A 475 -38.09 61.66 -5.05
N GLN A 476 -38.00 62.79 -4.37
CA GLN A 476 -36.66 63.25 -3.91
C GLN A 476 -35.98 62.29 -2.88
N GLU A 477 -36.73 61.41 -2.22
CA GLU A 477 -36.25 60.66 -1.05
C GLU A 477 -35.38 59.41 -1.28
N ARG A 478 -35.31 58.81 -2.48
CA ARG A 478 -34.86 57.39 -2.55
C ARG A 478 -33.41 57.12 -2.94
N LYS A 479 -32.73 57.99 -3.68
CA LYS A 479 -31.44 57.62 -4.31
C LYS A 479 -30.19 57.87 -3.46
N THR A 480 -30.18 58.85 -2.58
CA THR A 480 -29.01 59.23 -1.76
C THR A 480 -28.60 58.15 -0.76
N ARG A 481 -29.47 57.17 -0.47
CA ARG A 481 -29.33 56.29 0.70
C ARG A 481 -28.51 55.01 0.51
N GLN A 482 -28.21 54.56 -0.71
CA GLN A 482 -27.64 53.20 -0.90
C GLN A 482 -26.12 53.13 -1.09
N GLY A 483 -25.45 54.16 -1.61
CA GLY A 483 -23.99 54.13 -1.84
C GLY A 483 -23.14 54.26 -0.57
N LEU A 484 -23.56 55.09 0.38
CA LEU A 484 -22.85 55.32 1.65
C LEU A 484 -22.99 54.13 2.64
N MET A 485 -23.98 53.26 2.44
CA MET A 485 -24.34 52.19 3.37
C MET A 485 -23.48 50.91 3.25
N ARG A 486 -22.59 50.76 2.26
CA ARG A 486 -21.78 49.52 2.09
C ARG A 486 -20.41 49.57 2.77
N SER A 487 -19.67 50.67 2.64
CA SER A 487 -18.33 50.84 3.25
C SER A 487 -18.39 51.06 4.76
N ILE A 488 -19.44 51.73 5.26
CA ILE A 488 -19.68 51.90 6.70
C ILE A 488 -19.95 50.54 7.39
N LYS A 489 -20.54 49.56 6.69
CA LYS A 489 -20.90 48.27 7.28
C LYS A 489 -19.73 47.30 7.48
N TYR A 490 -18.61 47.44 6.76
CA TYR A 490 -17.44 46.54 6.87
C TYR A 490 -16.59 46.82 8.11
N LEU A 491 -16.35 48.10 8.39
CA LEU A 491 -15.73 48.54 9.64
C LEU A 491 -16.62 48.25 10.86
N ASP A 492 -17.94 48.36 10.70
CA ASP A 492 -18.91 48.04 11.75
C ASP A 492 -18.95 46.51 12.01
N PHE A 493 -18.83 45.67 10.98
CA PHE A 493 -18.82 44.21 11.15
C PHE A 493 -17.70 43.69 12.07
N ASP A 494 -16.45 44.04 11.79
CA ASP A 494 -15.31 43.58 12.60
C ASP A 494 -15.31 44.18 14.02
N ALA A 495 -15.84 45.39 14.18
CA ALA A 495 -15.99 46.02 15.50
C ALA A 495 -17.07 45.32 16.33
N GLN A 496 -18.23 45.00 15.74
CA GLN A 496 -19.34 44.35 16.44
C GLN A 496 -19.07 42.87 16.76
N LEU A 497 -18.29 42.16 15.93
CA LEU A 497 -17.90 40.78 16.25
C LEU A 497 -16.89 40.65 17.40
N LYS A 498 -16.23 41.74 17.79
CA LYS A 498 -15.40 41.79 19.00
C LYS A 498 -16.24 41.90 20.27
N VAL A 499 -17.50 42.32 20.16
CA VAL A 499 -18.45 42.41 21.29
C VAL A 499 -19.03 41.01 21.55
N PRO A 500 -18.69 40.34 22.67
CA PRO A 500 -18.98 38.91 22.85
C PRO A 500 -20.47 38.55 22.80
N ALA A 501 -21.34 39.40 23.36
CA ALA A 501 -22.79 39.17 23.33
C ALA A 501 -23.37 39.29 21.91
N PHE A 502 -22.84 40.23 21.11
CA PHE A 502 -23.24 40.40 19.71
C PHE A 502 -22.73 39.25 18.84
N ARG A 503 -21.48 38.80 19.06
CA ARG A 503 -20.91 37.64 18.39
C ARG A 503 -21.66 36.35 18.74
N ASP A 504 -22.04 36.13 20.00
CA ASP A 504 -22.75 34.91 20.39
C ASP A 504 -24.20 34.89 19.90
N ALA A 505 -24.83 36.07 19.82
CA ALA A 505 -26.13 36.23 19.18
C ALA A 505 -26.02 36.05 17.67
N PHE A 506 -24.95 36.56 17.04
CA PHE A 506 -24.71 36.39 15.61
C PHE A 506 -24.30 34.96 15.26
N LYS A 507 -23.54 34.29 16.12
CA LYS A 507 -23.14 32.89 15.97
C LYS A 507 -24.33 31.98 16.21
N LYS A 508 -25.19 32.28 17.20
CA LYS A 508 -26.52 31.66 17.31
C LYS A 508 -27.36 31.93 16.09
N PHE A 509 -27.30 33.13 15.52
CA PHE A 509 -28.01 33.45 14.29
C PHE A 509 -27.41 32.70 13.10
N CYS A 510 -26.10 32.49 13.03
CA CYS A 510 -25.45 31.72 11.97
C CYS A 510 -25.61 30.21 12.18
N GLU A 511 -25.79 29.74 13.42
CA GLU A 511 -26.17 28.37 13.78
C GLU A 511 -27.65 28.12 13.45
N GLN A 512 -28.47 29.17 13.57
CA GLN A 512 -29.87 29.20 13.17
C GLN A 512 -30.03 29.31 11.66
N GLU A 513 -29.18 30.09 10.99
CA GLU A 513 -29.11 30.22 9.54
C GLU A 513 -28.26 29.14 8.88
N LYS A 514 -27.64 28.28 9.70
CA LYS A 514 -26.77 27.19 9.26
C LYS A 514 -25.74 27.64 8.21
N ASN A 515 -25.08 28.74 8.52
CA ASN A 515 -23.88 29.27 7.88
C ASN A 515 -22.81 29.55 8.95
N ALA A 516 -22.91 28.84 10.08
CA ALA A 516 -22.03 28.95 11.23
C ALA A 516 -20.60 28.51 10.89
N GLU A 517 -20.40 27.65 9.89
CA GLU A 517 -19.10 27.18 9.44
C GLU A 517 -18.20 28.32 8.97
N ASN A 518 -18.76 29.35 8.33
CA ASN A 518 -18.02 30.53 7.89
C ASN A 518 -17.51 31.35 9.09
N ILE A 519 -18.33 31.47 10.15
CA ILE A 519 -17.93 32.15 11.38
C ILE A 519 -16.99 31.29 12.22
N GLU A 520 -17.24 29.98 12.28
CA GLU A 520 -16.43 29.02 13.02
C GLU A 520 -15.03 28.91 12.44
N PHE A 521 -14.90 29.01 11.11
CA PHE A 521 -13.61 29.12 10.44
C PHE A 521 -12.86 30.39 10.81
N LEU A 522 -13.51 31.56 10.72
CA LEU A 522 -12.89 32.85 11.07
C LEU A 522 -12.41 32.89 12.53
N GLU A 523 -13.16 32.28 13.47
CA GLU A 523 -12.77 32.16 14.88
C GLU A 523 -11.57 31.22 15.11
N GLN A 524 -11.51 30.10 14.40
CA GLN A 524 -10.36 29.18 14.53
C GLN A 524 -9.12 29.72 13.82
N LEU A 525 -9.30 30.53 12.78
CA LEU A 525 -8.22 31.19 12.07
C LEU A 525 -7.55 32.30 12.89
N GLU A 526 -8.32 33.08 13.65
CA GLU A 526 -7.77 34.10 14.55
C GLU A 526 -6.89 33.48 15.66
N LYS A 527 -7.28 32.30 16.17
CA LYS A 527 -6.49 31.52 17.15
C LYS A 527 -5.20 30.96 16.56
N TYR A 528 -5.20 30.62 15.27
CA TYR A 528 -4.01 30.19 14.54
C TYR A 528 -2.99 31.34 14.41
N LYS A 529 -3.43 32.52 13.97
CA LYS A 529 -2.57 33.71 13.77
C LYS A 529 -1.95 34.24 15.06
N SER A 530 -2.70 34.16 16.16
CA SER A 530 -2.27 34.69 17.46
C SER A 530 -1.36 33.75 18.27
N ASN A 531 -1.13 32.50 17.81
CA ASN A 531 -0.28 31.55 18.52
C ASN A 531 1.19 31.81 18.18
N PRO A 532 2.10 32.15 19.13
CA PRO A 532 3.50 32.46 18.83
C PRO A 532 4.35 31.22 18.50
N SER A 533 3.89 30.02 18.83
CA SER A 533 4.62 28.77 18.60
C SER A 533 4.42 28.24 17.17
N TYR A 534 5.51 28.27 16.39
CA TYR A 534 5.54 27.80 15.01
C TYR A 534 5.13 26.32 14.87
N GLU A 535 5.63 25.42 15.72
CA GLU A 535 5.32 23.98 15.63
C GLU A 535 3.83 23.69 15.89
N GLN A 536 3.19 24.46 16.77
CA GLN A 536 1.75 24.34 17.02
C GLN A 536 0.94 24.92 15.86
N ARG A 537 1.39 26.03 15.26
CA ARG A 537 0.76 26.59 14.05
C ARG A 537 0.76 25.58 12.91
N VAL A 538 1.86 24.87 12.65
CA VAL A 538 1.89 23.82 11.61
C VAL A 538 0.83 22.72 11.84
N LYS A 539 0.59 22.33 13.10
CA LYS A 539 -0.44 21.33 13.45
C LYS A 539 -1.86 21.88 13.28
N ILE A 540 -2.13 23.11 13.72
CA ILE A 540 -3.43 23.77 13.60
C ILE A 540 -3.77 24.09 12.15
N GLN A 541 -2.79 24.51 11.33
CA GLN A 541 -2.93 24.74 9.90
C GLN A 541 -3.46 23.51 9.15
N LYS A 542 -2.93 22.33 9.49
CA LYS A 542 -3.38 21.05 8.91
C LYS A 542 -4.82 20.72 9.33
N GLN A 543 -5.17 21.00 10.59
CA GLN A 543 -6.54 20.84 11.09
C GLN A 543 -7.52 21.79 10.41
N LEU A 544 -7.15 23.06 10.20
CA LEU A 544 -7.98 24.04 9.48
C LEU A 544 -8.22 23.61 8.04
N TYR A 545 -7.20 23.10 7.35
CA TYR A 545 -7.36 22.59 6.00
C TYR A 545 -8.27 21.36 5.92
N ASP A 546 -8.06 20.35 6.78
CA ASP A 546 -8.86 19.12 6.79
C ASP A 546 -10.30 19.35 7.25
N LYS A 547 -10.54 20.38 8.08
CA LYS A 547 -11.85 20.71 8.65
C LYS A 547 -12.67 21.68 7.80
N PHE A 548 -12.03 22.61 7.09
CA PHE A 548 -12.74 23.70 6.40
C PHE A 548 -12.47 23.85 4.90
N ILE A 549 -11.36 23.34 4.36
CA ILE A 549 -10.96 23.69 2.97
C ILE A 549 -10.92 22.46 2.07
N LYS A 550 -10.52 21.32 2.62
CA LYS A 550 -10.47 20.03 1.91
C LYS A 550 -11.85 19.69 1.37
N GLN A 551 -11.90 19.34 0.09
CA GLN A 551 -13.13 18.96 -0.57
C GLN A 551 -13.79 17.78 0.16
N GLY A 552 -15.01 17.98 0.66
CA GLY A 552 -15.78 17.03 1.47
C GLY A 552 -15.61 17.15 2.99
N ALA A 553 -14.96 18.20 3.50
CA ALA A 553 -14.83 18.42 4.94
C ALA A 553 -16.18 18.71 5.65
N GLU A 554 -16.33 18.26 6.90
CA GLU A 554 -17.60 18.33 7.66
C GLU A 554 -18.09 19.76 7.89
N THR A 555 -17.14 20.69 7.99
CA THR A 555 -17.39 22.13 8.01
C THR A 555 -16.74 22.79 6.79
N GLN A 556 -16.77 22.13 5.61
CA GLN A 556 -16.17 22.70 4.41
C GLN A 556 -16.81 24.05 4.05
N LEU A 557 -15.97 25.05 3.84
CA LEU A 557 -16.37 26.37 3.41
C LEU A 557 -16.97 26.34 2.01
N ASN A 558 -17.99 27.16 1.80
CA ASN A 558 -18.63 27.36 0.51
C ASN A 558 -17.77 28.27 -0.40
N ILE A 559 -16.62 27.77 -0.84
CA ILE A 559 -15.66 28.44 -1.74
C ILE A 559 -15.50 27.65 -3.05
N SER A 560 -15.05 28.31 -4.11
CA SER A 560 -14.88 27.63 -5.41
C SER A 560 -13.80 26.55 -5.36
N SER A 561 -13.92 25.55 -6.24
CA SER A 561 -12.96 24.45 -6.35
C SER A 561 -11.53 24.93 -6.68
N GLU A 562 -11.42 26.01 -7.45
CA GLU A 562 -10.15 26.67 -7.76
C GLU A 562 -9.51 27.29 -6.50
N MET A 563 -10.28 28.05 -5.71
CA MET A 563 -9.81 28.64 -4.45
C MET A 563 -9.40 27.59 -3.41
N SER A 564 -10.08 26.45 -3.36
CA SER A 564 -9.73 25.32 -2.48
C SER A 564 -8.37 24.71 -2.87
N GLU A 565 -8.12 24.51 -4.17
CA GLU A 565 -6.87 23.92 -4.67
C GLU A 565 -5.68 24.87 -4.56
N GLU A 566 -5.87 26.16 -4.84
CA GLU A 566 -4.86 27.20 -4.62
C GLU A 566 -4.42 27.23 -3.15
N GLN A 567 -5.40 27.22 -2.24
CA GLN A 567 -5.14 27.20 -0.81
C GLN A 567 -4.39 25.93 -0.38
N ARG A 568 -4.67 24.75 -0.97
CA ARG A 568 -3.91 23.51 -0.72
C ARG A 568 -2.42 23.66 -1.06
N VAL A 569 -2.11 24.26 -2.21
CA VAL A 569 -0.73 24.45 -2.67
C VAL A 569 0.03 25.44 -1.78
N LEU A 570 -0.63 26.54 -1.39
CA LEU A 570 -0.08 27.55 -0.47
C LEU A 570 0.31 26.95 0.88
N LEU A 571 -0.53 26.08 1.43
CA LEU A 571 -0.33 25.47 2.75
C LEU A 571 0.83 24.46 2.80
N VAL A 572 1.15 23.81 1.67
CA VAL A 572 2.34 22.93 1.59
C VAL A 572 3.63 23.75 1.59
N LYS A 573 3.63 24.90 0.91
CA LYS A 573 4.82 25.77 0.73
C LYS A 573 5.14 26.64 1.93
N LYS A 574 4.12 27.12 2.65
CA LYS A 574 4.26 28.04 3.79
C LYS A 574 3.68 27.42 5.06
N GLN A 575 4.36 26.43 5.61
CA GLN A 575 3.93 25.77 6.84
C GLN A 575 4.19 26.67 8.06
N GLY A 576 3.22 26.84 8.94
CA GLY A 576 3.34 27.57 10.20
C GLY A 576 3.42 29.10 10.07
N HIS A 577 3.27 29.66 8.86
CA HIS A 577 3.24 31.10 8.61
C HIS A 577 1.85 31.68 8.87
N ASP A 578 1.77 32.75 9.66
CA ASP A 578 0.52 33.36 10.12
C ASP A 578 -0.32 34.00 9.00
N ASP A 579 0.27 34.40 7.89
CA ASP A 579 -0.40 35.03 6.73
C ASP A 579 -0.99 34.04 5.70
N VAL A 580 -0.78 32.73 5.88
CA VAL A 580 -1.03 31.74 4.81
C VAL A 580 -2.51 31.58 4.43
N PHE A 581 -3.45 32.05 5.25
CA PHE A 581 -4.90 31.95 5.00
C PHE A 581 -5.56 33.30 4.67
N ASP A 582 -4.82 34.41 4.57
CA ASP A 582 -5.38 35.76 4.39
C ASP A 582 -6.30 35.88 3.16
N PRO A 583 -5.94 35.37 1.96
CA PRO A 583 -6.80 35.46 0.79
C PRO A 583 -8.13 34.71 0.95
N LEU A 584 -8.11 33.63 1.73
CA LEU A 584 -9.31 32.85 2.03
C LEU A 584 -10.16 33.53 3.11
N GLU A 585 -9.55 34.17 4.11
CA GLU A 585 -10.24 34.94 5.14
C GLU A 585 -11.09 36.07 4.55
N ASP A 586 -10.53 36.85 3.63
CA ASP A 586 -11.22 37.98 3.00
C ASP A 586 -12.44 37.55 2.18
N ASN A 587 -12.33 36.41 1.49
CA ASN A 587 -13.40 35.84 0.69
C ASN A 587 -14.60 35.41 1.56
N ILE A 588 -14.33 34.74 2.68
CA ILE A 588 -15.37 34.30 3.63
C ILE A 588 -16.02 35.48 4.34
N LYS A 589 -15.25 36.49 4.77
CA LYS A 589 -15.82 37.70 5.39
C LYS A 589 -16.79 38.41 4.47
N SER A 590 -16.46 38.53 3.18
CA SER A 590 -17.35 39.20 2.22
C SER A 590 -18.67 38.45 2.01
N LEU A 591 -18.60 37.11 1.98
CA LEU A 591 -19.77 36.24 1.85
C LEU A 591 -20.69 36.34 3.05
N VAL A 592 -20.13 36.27 4.27
CA VAL A 592 -20.87 36.43 5.53
C VAL A 592 -21.51 37.82 5.63
N MET A 593 -20.77 38.86 5.23
CA MET A 593 -21.23 40.24 5.34
C MET A 593 -22.40 40.56 4.43
N GLN A 594 -22.37 40.05 3.20
CA GLN A 594 -23.39 40.32 2.19
C GLN A 594 -24.65 39.47 2.42
N ASP A 595 -24.56 38.35 3.15
CA ASP A 595 -25.66 37.40 3.35
C ASP A 595 -26.13 37.31 4.82
N SER A 596 -25.34 36.70 5.70
CA SER A 596 -25.71 36.40 7.08
C SER A 596 -25.78 37.68 7.93
N TYR A 597 -24.76 38.52 7.87
CA TYR A 597 -24.68 39.74 8.68
C TYR A 597 -25.75 40.75 8.27
N ALA A 598 -25.95 40.98 6.97
CA ALA A 598 -26.96 41.90 6.46
C ALA A 598 -28.41 41.52 6.83
N ARG A 599 -28.67 40.23 7.16
CA ARG A 599 -29.95 39.73 7.69
C ARG A 599 -30.00 39.75 9.21
N PHE A 600 -28.90 39.40 9.88
CA PHE A 600 -28.81 39.41 11.34
C PHE A 600 -29.12 40.78 11.92
N ILE A 601 -28.46 41.84 11.44
CA ILE A 601 -28.62 43.22 11.93
C ILE A 601 -30.06 43.76 11.81
N LYS A 602 -30.93 43.08 11.04
CA LYS A 602 -32.35 43.43 10.85
C LYS A 602 -33.29 42.69 11.81
N THR A 603 -32.77 41.77 12.64
CA THR A 603 -33.56 41.03 13.63
C THR A 603 -33.75 41.83 14.92
N PRO A 604 -34.83 41.58 15.70
CA PRO A 604 -35.07 42.29 16.96
C PRO A 604 -33.93 42.12 17.97
N ALA A 605 -33.38 40.89 18.07
CA ALA A 605 -32.28 40.58 18.96
C ALA A 605 -30.99 41.33 18.60
N ALA A 606 -30.63 41.40 17.31
CA ALA A 606 -29.48 42.18 16.87
C ALA A 606 -29.72 43.69 17.03
N GLN A 607 -30.94 44.18 16.77
CA GLN A 607 -31.32 45.59 16.92
C GLN A 607 -31.34 46.06 18.38
N GLU A 608 -31.62 45.16 19.32
CA GLU A 608 -31.52 45.42 20.77
C GLU A 608 -30.05 45.50 21.22
N LEU A 609 -29.16 44.75 20.57
CA LEU A 609 -27.71 44.72 20.81
C LEU A 609 -26.91 45.76 20.01
N TYR A 610 -27.51 46.37 18.98
CA TYR A 610 -26.90 47.39 18.10
C TYR A 610 -27.01 48.84 18.64
N LYS A 611 -27.87 49.07 19.63
CA LYS A 611 -28.04 50.36 20.33
C LYS A 611 -26.90 50.60 21.32
#